data_AF-A0A4R8PRA2-F1
#
_entry.id   AF-A0A4R8PRA2-F1
#
_cell.length_a   1.000
_cell.length_b   1.000
_cell.length_c   1.000
_cell.angle_alpha   90.00
_cell.angle_beta   90.00
_cell.angle_gamma   90.00
#
_symmetry.space_group_name_H-M   'P 1'
#
loop_
_entity.id
_entity.type
_entity.pdbx_description
1 polymer ?
#
loop_
_entity_poly.entity_id
_entity_poly.type
_entity_poly.pdbx_seq_one_letter_code
_entity_poly.pdbx_strand_id
1 'polypeptide(L)'
;MPRAYWLYPDQEILSSQVMLVQPSRVEFSRITSKIDSAGRNDYDMEIVNQLYKDSAMILPHRPYDLLTAEFGNDSHQWYLGSDQESWDPVAIYNEAKLVHFSDWPLPKPWLESPAHLVQEREPKCVKVNGVENCAARDIWQGIYKDFRERRKKNSESAIRLRRTHRRMLPPAGGHGGDKDSSTSALTWCTALHPAPD
;
A
#
# COMPACT_ATOMS: atom_id res chain seq x y z
N MET A 1 7.94 13.21 -0.59
CA MET A 1 7.63 12.08 0.30
C MET A 1 6.91 12.61 1.52
N PRO A 2 5.88 11.92 2.03
CA PRO A 2 5.19 12.31 3.26
C PRO A 2 6.08 12.14 4.50
N ARG A 3 5.77 12.86 5.58
CA ARG A 3 6.42 12.62 6.88
C ARG A 3 5.94 11.30 7.46
N ALA A 4 6.83 10.53 8.08
CA ALA A 4 6.47 9.37 8.87
C ALA A 4 5.95 9.80 10.25
N TYR A 5 4.78 10.44 10.27
CA TYR A 5 4.25 11.15 11.44
C TYR A 5 4.10 10.25 12.68
N TRP A 6 3.89 8.93 12.49
CA TRP A 6 3.74 7.96 13.57
C TRP A 6 5.04 7.71 14.36
N LEU A 7 6.17 8.23 13.89
CA LEU A 7 7.47 8.16 14.59
C LEU A 7 7.81 9.46 15.34
N TYR A 8 6.95 10.47 15.30
CA TYR A 8 7.21 11.74 15.97
C TYR A 8 6.93 11.64 17.47
N PRO A 9 7.66 12.41 18.31
CA PRO A 9 8.75 13.32 17.95
C PRO A 9 10.12 12.63 17.84
N ASP A 10 10.20 11.33 18.11
CA ASP A 10 11.46 10.61 18.29
C ASP A 10 12.30 10.51 17.01
N GLN A 11 11.64 10.36 15.86
CA GLN A 11 12.30 10.30 14.56
C GLN A 11 11.60 11.17 13.52
N GLU A 12 12.28 12.24 13.13
CA GLU A 12 11.86 13.10 12.03
C GLU A 12 12.35 12.54 10.68
N ILE A 13 11.70 11.50 10.19
CA ILE A 13 12.03 10.88 8.89
C ILE A 13 10.83 10.92 7.93
N LEU A 14 11.09 10.60 6.67
CA LEU A 14 10.09 10.54 5.60
C LEU A 14 9.61 9.11 5.40
N SER A 15 8.34 8.98 5.06
CA SER A 15 7.68 7.73 4.70
C SER A 15 8.02 7.34 3.26
N SER A 16 8.32 6.06 3.02
CA SER A 16 8.54 5.51 1.66
C SER A 16 7.25 5.16 0.92
N GLN A 17 6.08 5.33 1.55
CA GLN A 17 4.80 4.86 1.01
C GLN A 17 4.39 5.57 -0.29
N VAL A 18 4.73 6.85 -0.42
CA VAL A 18 4.50 7.64 -1.63
C VAL A 18 5.72 8.47 -1.97
N MET A 19 6.23 8.25 -3.18
CA MET A 19 7.29 9.06 -3.76
C MET A 19 6.96 9.36 -5.21
N LEU A 20 7.00 10.63 -5.58
CA LEU A 20 7.00 11.03 -6.97
C LEU A 20 8.44 11.03 -7.47
N VAL A 21 8.73 10.21 -8.46
CA VAL A 21 10.09 10.03 -8.99
C VAL A 21 10.12 10.28 -10.49
N GLN A 22 11.23 10.83 -10.98
CA GLN A 22 11.56 10.83 -12.40
C GLN A 22 12.45 9.61 -12.68
N PRO A 23 12.05 8.69 -13.58
CA PRO A 23 12.91 7.58 -13.98
C PRO A 23 14.27 8.08 -14.48
N SER A 24 15.35 7.54 -13.93
CA SER A 24 16.73 7.91 -14.27
C SER A 24 17.64 6.72 -14.07
N ARG A 25 18.45 6.40 -15.09
CA ARG A 25 19.44 5.32 -15.02
C ARG A 25 20.48 5.61 -13.94
N VAL A 26 20.89 6.87 -13.80
CA VAL A 26 21.88 7.30 -12.80
C VAL A 26 21.33 7.11 -11.38
N GLU A 27 20.10 7.58 -11.13
CA GLU A 27 19.48 7.41 -9.81
C GLU A 27 19.18 5.94 -9.51
N PHE A 28 18.75 5.16 -10.49
CA PHE A 28 18.55 3.72 -10.32
C PHE A 28 19.86 3.04 -9.88
N SER A 29 20.98 3.29 -10.57
CA SER A 29 22.29 2.75 -10.17
C SER A 29 22.72 3.21 -8.77
N ARG A 30 22.44 4.46 -8.39
CA ARG A 30 22.76 5.00 -7.06
C ARG A 30 21.94 4.29 -5.96
N ILE A 31 20.64 4.09 -6.19
CA ILE A 31 19.76 3.37 -5.27
C ILE A 31 20.19 1.89 -5.18
N THR A 32 20.46 1.22 -6.29
CA THR A 32 20.92 -0.18 -6.29
C THR A 32 22.22 -0.33 -5.50
N SER A 33 23.20 0.55 -5.73
CA SER A 33 24.45 0.52 -4.97
C SER A 33 24.21 0.70 -3.47
N LYS A 34 23.21 1.51 -3.10
CA LYS A 34 22.83 1.70 -1.70
C LYS A 34 22.18 0.44 -1.11
N ILE A 35 21.29 -0.21 -1.85
CA ILE A 35 20.68 -1.49 -1.49
C ILE A 35 21.76 -2.57 -1.29
N ASP A 36 22.74 -2.66 -2.19
CA ASP A 36 23.82 -3.67 -2.12
C ASP A 36 24.69 -3.51 -0.86
N SER A 37 24.80 -2.28 -0.35
CA SER A 37 25.53 -1.95 0.88
C SER A 37 24.66 -1.97 2.15
N ALA A 38 23.35 -2.20 2.03
CA ALA A 38 22.39 -2.07 3.12
C ALA A 38 22.52 -3.21 4.13
N GLY A 39 22.29 -2.91 5.41
CA GLY A 39 22.25 -3.91 6.46
C GLY A 39 21.05 -4.85 6.33
N ARG A 40 21.09 -6.01 6.99
CA ARG A 40 20.00 -7.00 6.98
C ARG A 40 18.65 -6.44 7.47
N ASN A 41 18.69 -5.40 8.30
CA ASN A 41 17.52 -4.76 8.89
C ASN A 41 17.22 -3.38 8.27
N ASP A 42 17.97 -2.99 7.23
CA ASP A 42 17.68 -1.76 6.49
C ASP A 42 16.62 -2.09 5.44
N TYR A 43 15.47 -1.43 5.56
CA TYR A 43 14.39 -1.56 4.60
C TYR A 43 14.36 -0.32 3.69
N ASP A 44 13.33 -0.27 2.85
CA ASP A 44 13.14 0.81 1.89
C ASP A 44 13.14 2.19 2.57
N MET A 45 12.48 2.34 3.72
CA MET A 45 12.46 3.58 4.51
C MET A 45 13.87 4.06 4.90
N GLU A 46 14.72 3.19 5.44
CA GLU A 46 16.09 3.55 5.84
C GLU A 46 16.91 3.97 4.62
N ILE A 47 16.82 3.19 3.53
CA ILE A 47 17.57 3.41 2.29
C ILE A 47 17.19 4.76 1.67
N VAL A 48 15.90 5.04 1.51
CA VAL A 48 15.46 6.28 0.87
C VAL A 48 15.71 7.51 1.75
N ASN A 49 15.61 7.39 3.07
CA ASN A 49 15.92 8.51 3.96
C ASN A 49 17.42 8.84 3.93
N GLN A 50 18.30 7.84 3.90
CA GLN A 50 19.74 8.07 3.75
C GLN A 50 20.09 8.77 2.42
N LEU A 51 19.31 8.54 1.36
CA LEU A 51 19.56 9.12 0.04
C LEU A 51 18.86 10.46 -0.19
N TYR A 52 17.70 10.69 0.41
CA TYR A 52 16.77 11.73 -0.01
C TYR A 52 16.12 12.54 1.11
N LYS A 53 16.30 12.22 2.39
CA LYS A 53 15.61 12.92 3.50
C LYS A 53 15.75 14.45 3.41
N ASP A 54 16.95 14.93 3.10
CA ASP A 54 17.29 16.35 3.09
C ASP A 54 17.06 17.04 1.73
N SER A 55 16.76 16.27 0.67
CA SER A 55 16.61 16.79 -0.70
C SER A 55 15.23 16.55 -1.32
N ALA A 56 14.46 15.60 -0.79
CA ALA A 56 13.12 15.32 -1.24
C ALA A 56 12.17 16.46 -0.84
N MET A 57 11.30 16.85 -1.76
CA MET A 57 10.16 17.70 -1.43
C MET A 57 9.24 16.96 -0.43
N ILE A 58 8.88 17.65 0.64
CA ILE A 58 7.92 17.15 1.63
C ILE A 58 6.52 17.20 1.03
N LEU A 59 5.90 16.04 0.89
CA LEU A 59 4.47 15.95 0.61
C LEU A 59 3.73 16.03 1.95
N PRO A 60 2.56 16.66 2.01
CA PRO A 60 1.77 16.59 3.23
C PRO A 60 1.27 15.14 3.40
N HIS A 61 1.42 14.56 4.60
CA HIS A 61 0.91 13.22 4.88
C HIS A 61 -0.62 13.18 4.88
N ARG A 62 -1.28 14.31 5.17
CA ARG A 62 -2.70 14.51 4.86
C ARG A 62 -2.83 15.16 3.48
N PRO A 63 -3.56 14.60 2.50
CA PRO A 63 -4.38 13.38 2.53
C PRO A 63 -3.68 12.09 2.02
N TYR A 64 -2.35 12.09 1.88
CA TYR A 64 -1.62 11.11 1.05
C TYR A 64 -0.95 9.93 1.79
N ASP A 65 -1.08 9.85 3.10
CA ASP A 65 -0.45 8.83 3.95
C ASP A 65 -1.26 8.69 5.26
N LEU A 66 -2.48 8.14 5.15
CA LEU A 66 -3.27 7.76 6.32
C LEU A 66 -3.01 6.29 6.67
N LEU A 67 -2.41 6.03 7.83
CA LEU A 67 -2.30 4.66 8.35
C LEU A 67 -3.65 4.18 8.88
N THR A 68 -4.03 2.94 8.58
CA THR A 68 -5.20 2.31 9.21
C THR A 68 -5.05 2.17 10.72
N ALA A 69 -3.84 1.94 11.22
CA ALA A 69 -3.55 1.89 12.65
C ALA A 69 -3.83 3.23 13.36
N GLU A 70 -3.85 4.34 12.62
CA GLU A 70 -4.14 5.66 13.19
C GLU A 70 -5.55 5.72 13.78
N PHE A 71 -6.54 5.02 13.21
CA PHE A 71 -7.90 4.99 13.75
C PHE A 71 -8.00 4.38 15.15
N GLY A 72 -7.05 3.53 15.53
CA GLY A 72 -6.98 2.88 16.83
C GLY A 72 -5.97 3.50 17.79
N ASN A 73 -5.31 4.59 17.40
CA ASN A 73 -4.29 5.24 18.21
C ASN A 73 -4.93 6.03 19.37
N ASP A 74 -4.23 6.13 20.51
CA ASP A 74 -4.72 6.86 21.68
C ASP A 74 -4.55 8.39 21.52
N SER A 75 -3.61 8.81 20.67
CA SER A 75 -3.35 10.22 20.36
C SER A 75 -3.09 10.41 18.87
N HIS A 76 -3.77 11.39 18.28
CA HIS A 76 -3.68 11.70 16.85
C HIS A 76 -2.88 12.97 16.55
N GLN A 77 -2.23 13.57 17.55
CA GLN A 77 -1.62 14.91 17.43
C GLN A 77 -0.61 15.01 16.28
N TRP A 78 0.17 13.96 16.02
CA TRP A 78 1.19 13.97 14.97
C TRP A 78 0.59 13.76 13.59
N TYR A 79 -0.48 12.98 13.49
CA TYR A 79 -1.26 12.90 12.27
C TYR A 79 -1.95 14.22 11.96
N LEU A 80 -2.57 14.86 12.95
CA LEU A 80 -3.24 16.14 12.78
C LEU A 80 -2.24 17.27 12.48
N GLY A 81 -1.05 17.21 13.08
CA GLY A 81 -0.01 18.24 12.94
C GLY A 81 -0.35 19.56 13.63
N SER A 82 -1.38 19.56 14.49
CA SER A 82 -1.92 20.71 15.19
C SER A 82 -2.58 20.28 16.50
N ASP A 83 -2.47 21.10 17.53
CA ASP A 83 -3.17 20.93 18.81
C ASP A 83 -4.56 21.60 18.83
N GLN A 84 -4.92 22.33 17.76
CA GLN A 84 -6.19 23.04 17.62
C GLN A 84 -7.30 22.19 16.97
N GLU A 85 -6.92 21.14 16.25
CA GLU A 85 -7.85 20.26 15.54
C GLU A 85 -8.18 19.05 16.41
N SER A 86 -9.45 18.66 16.44
CA SER A 86 -9.90 17.43 17.09
C SER A 86 -9.97 16.29 16.08
N TRP A 87 -9.67 15.07 16.53
CA TRP A 87 -9.83 13.88 15.70
C TRP A 87 -11.31 13.61 15.38
N ASP A 88 -11.65 13.72 14.10
CA ASP A 88 -12.93 13.27 13.53
C ASP A 88 -12.64 12.17 12.50
N PRO A 89 -12.89 10.89 12.83
CA PRO A 89 -12.55 9.78 11.94
C PRO A 89 -13.32 9.84 10.62
N VAL A 90 -14.53 10.43 10.59
CA VAL A 90 -15.34 10.56 9.37
C VAL A 90 -14.74 11.62 8.45
N ALA A 91 -14.40 12.79 9.00
CA ALA A 91 -13.78 13.87 8.23
C ALA A 91 -12.42 13.43 7.67
N ILE A 92 -11.58 12.80 8.50
CA ILE A 92 -10.27 12.28 8.09
C ILE A 92 -10.39 11.22 6.99
N TYR A 93 -11.33 10.27 7.13
CA TYR A 93 -11.55 9.26 6.10
C TYR A 93 -12.01 9.88 4.76
N ASN A 94 -12.89 10.89 4.80
CA ASN A 94 -13.36 11.58 3.60
C ASN A 94 -12.28 12.45 2.95
N GLU A 95 -11.34 12.99 3.73
CA GLU A 95 -10.19 13.75 3.25
C GLU A 95 -9.16 12.82 2.56
N ALA A 96 -8.96 11.61 3.09
CA ALA A 96 -7.91 10.69 2.68
C ALA A 96 -7.99 10.31 1.19
N LYS A 97 -6.84 10.44 0.50
CA LYS A 97 -6.64 10.01 -0.89
C LYS A 97 -5.83 8.72 -0.98
N LEU A 98 -5.05 8.40 0.05
CA LEU A 98 -4.32 7.15 0.16
C LEU A 98 -4.40 6.63 1.60
N VAL A 99 -4.72 5.34 1.72
CA VAL A 99 -4.73 4.61 2.98
C VAL A 99 -3.69 3.51 2.92
N HIS A 100 -2.89 3.38 3.99
CA HIS A 100 -1.86 2.38 4.13
C HIS A 100 -2.16 1.42 5.29
N PHE A 101 -2.17 0.12 4.97
CA PHE A 101 -2.47 -0.94 5.92
C PHE A 101 -1.27 -1.26 6.83
N SER A 102 -1.28 -0.73 8.07
CA SER A 102 -0.16 -0.78 9.03
C SER A 102 -0.48 -1.38 10.40
N ASP A 103 -1.47 -2.26 10.50
CA ASP A 103 -1.95 -2.80 11.79
C ASP A 103 -1.20 -4.06 12.25
N TRP A 104 0.13 -4.11 12.15
CA TRP A 104 0.90 -5.29 12.58
C TRP A 104 0.49 -5.72 14.01
N PRO A 105 0.29 -7.01 14.31
CA PRO A 105 0.57 -8.20 13.47
C PRO A 105 -0.61 -8.65 12.58
N LEU A 106 -1.64 -7.83 12.41
CA LEU A 106 -2.77 -8.17 11.54
C LEU A 106 -2.26 -8.42 10.11
N PRO A 107 -2.67 -9.52 9.46
CA PRO A 107 -2.21 -9.80 8.11
C PRO A 107 -2.78 -8.78 7.13
N LYS A 108 -2.15 -8.70 5.94
CA LYS A 108 -2.61 -7.80 4.89
C LYS A 108 -4.07 -8.13 4.51
N PRO A 109 -4.88 -7.13 4.10
CA PRO A 109 -6.35 -7.26 4.03
C PRO A 109 -6.89 -8.36 3.11
N TRP A 110 -6.10 -8.76 2.11
CA TRP A 110 -6.45 -9.82 1.17
C TRP A 110 -6.25 -11.24 1.73
N LEU A 111 -5.68 -11.36 2.92
CA LEU A 111 -5.60 -12.60 3.67
C LEU A 111 -6.70 -12.64 4.73
N GLU A 112 -7.04 -13.85 5.17
CA GLU A 112 -7.94 -14.02 6.31
C GLU A 112 -7.23 -13.60 7.59
N SER A 113 -7.95 -12.86 8.43
CA SER A 113 -7.44 -12.36 9.70
C SER A 113 -7.99 -13.23 10.83
N PRO A 114 -7.15 -13.73 11.75
CA PRO A 114 -7.62 -14.39 12.96
C PRO A 114 -8.52 -13.47 13.78
N ALA A 115 -9.67 -13.98 14.26
CA ALA A 115 -10.66 -13.18 14.97
C ALA A 115 -10.09 -12.46 16.20
N HIS A 116 -9.20 -13.11 16.95
CA HIS A 116 -8.55 -12.52 18.12
C HIS A 116 -7.67 -11.31 17.76
N LEU A 117 -6.93 -11.35 16.64
CA LEU A 117 -6.13 -10.21 16.19
C LEU A 117 -6.98 -9.06 15.68
N VAL A 118 -8.12 -9.36 15.04
CA VAL A 118 -9.07 -8.33 14.64
C VAL A 118 -9.62 -7.63 15.87
N GLN A 119 -10.04 -8.38 16.89
CA GLN A 119 -10.54 -7.82 18.14
C GLN A 119 -9.50 -7.00 18.91
N GLU A 120 -8.23 -7.40 18.84
CA GLU A 120 -7.11 -6.65 19.46
C GLU A 120 -6.85 -5.32 18.75
N ARG A 121 -6.96 -5.29 17.42
CA ARG A 121 -6.53 -4.16 16.57
C ARG A 121 -7.64 -3.20 16.20
N GLU A 122 -8.90 -3.65 16.20
CA GLU A 122 -10.00 -2.77 15.85
C GLU A 122 -10.10 -1.59 16.85
N PRO A 123 -10.40 -0.37 16.36
CA PRO A 123 -10.62 0.78 17.23
C PRO A 123 -11.70 0.49 18.28
N LYS A 124 -11.53 1.04 19.48
CA LYS A 124 -12.56 0.97 20.53
C LYS A 124 -13.66 1.99 20.26
N CYS A 125 -14.91 1.67 20.58
CA CYS A 125 -15.97 2.68 20.62
C CYS A 125 -15.72 3.62 21.80
N VAL A 126 -15.95 4.91 21.59
CA VAL A 126 -15.75 5.97 22.58
C VAL A 126 -17.08 6.58 22.99
N LYS A 127 -17.20 7.08 24.22
CA LYS A 127 -18.39 7.83 24.65
C LYS A 127 -18.19 9.31 24.41
N VAL A 128 -19.00 9.89 23.53
CA VAL A 128 -19.05 11.34 23.27
C VAL A 128 -20.36 11.86 23.84
N ASN A 129 -20.28 12.74 24.85
CA ASN A 129 -21.46 13.28 25.55
C ASN A 129 -22.43 12.19 26.07
N GLY A 130 -21.88 11.07 26.55
CA GLY A 130 -22.65 9.93 27.06
C GLY A 130 -23.23 9.00 26.00
N VAL A 131 -23.11 9.34 24.72
CA VAL A 131 -23.53 8.51 23.58
C VAL A 131 -22.34 7.73 23.06
N GLU A 132 -22.53 6.43 22.82
CA GLU A 132 -21.50 5.59 22.21
C GLU A 132 -21.29 5.97 20.73
N ASN A 133 -20.02 6.12 20.35
CA ASN A 133 -19.58 6.42 19.00
C ASN A 133 -18.55 5.37 18.56
N CYS A 134 -18.90 4.59 17.53
CA CYS A 134 -18.08 3.55 16.95
C CYS A 134 -17.53 3.91 15.56
N ALA A 135 -17.63 5.18 15.12
CA ALA A 135 -17.30 5.57 13.75
C ALA A 135 -15.91 5.14 13.29
N ALA A 136 -14.88 5.28 14.16
CA ALA A 136 -13.53 4.83 13.84
C ALA A 136 -13.46 3.31 13.59
N ARG A 137 -14.16 2.51 14.41
CA ARG A 137 -14.25 1.05 14.25
C ARG A 137 -14.96 0.68 12.95
N ASP A 138 -16.11 1.28 12.70
CA ASP A 138 -16.94 0.98 11.54
C ASP A 138 -16.20 1.32 10.23
N ILE A 139 -15.50 2.46 10.21
CA ILE A 139 -14.63 2.87 9.09
C ILE A 139 -13.48 1.88 8.92
N TRP A 140 -12.74 1.57 9.98
CA TRP A 140 -11.60 0.65 9.91
C TRP A 140 -12.02 -0.74 9.39
N GLN A 141 -13.09 -1.32 9.94
CA GLN A 141 -13.65 -2.59 9.47
C GLN A 141 -14.13 -2.49 8.01
N GLY A 142 -14.76 -1.37 7.66
CA GLY A 142 -15.20 -1.06 6.31
C GLY A 142 -14.06 -1.04 5.29
N ILE A 143 -12.96 -0.35 5.59
CA ILE A 143 -11.76 -0.29 4.73
C ILE A 143 -11.21 -1.70 4.47
N TYR A 144 -11.06 -2.53 5.51
CA TYR A 144 -10.57 -3.89 5.40
C TYR A 144 -11.49 -4.78 4.56
N LYS A 145 -12.80 -4.73 4.84
CA LYS A 145 -13.82 -5.51 4.11
C LYS A 145 -13.86 -5.13 2.64
N ASP A 146 -13.97 -3.84 2.35
CA ASP A 146 -14.09 -3.31 0.99
C ASP A 146 -12.84 -3.64 0.15
N PHE A 147 -11.62 -3.45 0.70
CA PHE A 147 -10.40 -3.83 -0.01
C PHE A 147 -10.34 -5.33 -0.32
N ARG A 148 -10.69 -6.17 0.66
CA ARG A 148 -10.72 -7.63 0.49
C ARG A 148 -11.70 -8.05 -0.61
N GLU A 149 -12.90 -7.50 -0.60
CA GLU A 149 -13.95 -7.79 -1.59
C GLU A 149 -13.54 -7.36 -3.01
N ARG A 150 -13.01 -6.13 -3.16
CA ARG A 150 -12.51 -5.64 -4.45
C ARG A 150 -11.38 -6.50 -4.99
N ARG A 151 -10.46 -6.97 -4.13
CA ARG A 151 -9.35 -7.82 -4.56
C ARG A 151 -9.77 -9.24 -4.95
N LYS A 152 -10.75 -9.83 -4.25
CA LYS A 152 -11.35 -11.12 -4.64
C LYS A 152 -11.99 -11.04 -6.02
N LYS A 153 -12.85 -10.05 -6.25
CA LYS A 153 -13.49 -9.80 -7.55
C LYS A 153 -12.47 -9.64 -8.68
N ASN A 154 -11.44 -8.81 -8.47
CA ASN A 154 -10.39 -8.61 -9.48
C ASN A 154 -9.61 -9.89 -9.78
N SER A 155 -9.37 -10.73 -8.78
CA SER A 155 -8.69 -12.02 -8.96
C SER A 155 -9.56 -12.99 -9.77
N GLU A 156 -10.86 -13.06 -9.49
CA GLU A 156 -11.82 -13.86 -10.26
C GLU A 156 -11.94 -13.37 -11.72
N SER A 157 -12.02 -12.06 -11.93
CA SER A 157 -12.02 -11.45 -13.26
C SER A 157 -10.75 -11.77 -14.04
N ALA A 158 -9.57 -11.69 -13.39
CA ALA A 158 -8.30 -12.06 -14.01
C ALA A 158 -8.23 -13.55 -14.38
N ILE A 159 -8.73 -14.44 -13.52
CA ILE A 159 -8.83 -15.88 -13.79
C ILE A 159 -9.78 -16.14 -14.96
N ARG A 160 -10.93 -15.47 -15.02
CA ARG A 160 -11.89 -15.56 -16.12
C ARG A 160 -11.27 -15.11 -17.44
N LEU A 161 -10.58 -13.98 -17.45
CA LEU A 161 -9.90 -13.45 -18.63
C LEU A 161 -8.81 -14.41 -19.14
N ARG A 162 -8.01 -15.00 -18.22
CA ARG A 162 -7.03 -16.03 -18.57
C ARG A 162 -7.69 -17.28 -19.16
N ARG A 163 -8.85 -17.71 -18.63
CA ARG A 163 -9.62 -18.85 -19.16
C ARG A 163 -10.22 -18.56 -20.54
N THR A 164 -10.71 -17.36 -20.80
CA THR A 164 -11.23 -16.97 -22.12
C THR A 164 -10.11 -16.89 -23.15
N HIS A 165 -8.96 -16.29 -22.82
CA HIS A 165 -7.79 -16.30 -23.71
C HIS A 165 -7.32 -17.73 -24.00
N ARG A 166 -7.30 -18.62 -23.00
CA ARG A 166 -6.93 -20.03 -23.21
C ARG A 166 -7.91 -20.80 -24.11
N ARG A 167 -9.19 -20.43 -24.12
CA ARG A 167 -10.21 -21.02 -25.02
C ARG A 167 -10.17 -20.47 -26.44
N MET A 168 -9.62 -19.26 -26.64
CA MET A 168 -9.47 -18.64 -27.96
C MET A 168 -8.18 -19.06 -28.68
N LEU A 169 -7.22 -19.66 -27.98
CA LEU A 169 -6.02 -20.24 -28.59
C LEU A 169 -6.39 -21.58 -29.27
N PRO A 170 -5.98 -21.83 -30.52
CA PRO A 170 -6.18 -23.12 -31.15
C PRO A 170 -5.46 -24.22 -30.33
N PRO A 171 -6.00 -25.45 -30.28
CA PRO A 171 -5.32 -26.55 -29.61
C PRO A 171 -3.92 -26.69 -30.20
N ALA A 172 -2.91 -26.75 -29.33
CA ALA A 172 -1.54 -27.00 -29.76
C ALA A 172 -1.53 -28.31 -30.55
N GLY A 173 -1.34 -28.20 -31.87
CA GLY A 173 -1.20 -29.36 -32.74
C GLY A 173 -0.07 -30.21 -32.19
N GLY A 174 -0.36 -31.47 -31.88
CA GLY A 174 0.67 -32.45 -31.60
C GLY A 174 1.50 -32.65 -32.85
N HIS A 175 2.75 -32.22 -32.83
CA HIS A 175 3.76 -32.66 -33.78
C HIS A 175 4.97 -33.16 -33.00
N GLY A 176 5.25 -34.44 -33.25
CA GLY A 176 6.42 -35.12 -32.74
C GLY A 176 7.71 -34.52 -33.31
N GLY A 177 8.77 -34.76 -32.56
CA GLY A 177 10.18 -34.80 -32.97
C GLY A 177 10.65 -33.78 -33.99
N ASP A 178 11.40 -32.78 -33.53
CA ASP A 178 12.84 -32.83 -33.79
C ASP A 178 13.63 -31.95 -32.83
N LYS A 179 14.80 -32.47 -32.45
CA LYS A 179 15.80 -31.81 -31.61
C LYS A 179 16.48 -30.73 -32.45
N ASP A 180 16.53 -29.49 -31.96
CA ASP A 180 17.82 -28.84 -31.71
C ASP A 180 17.67 -27.54 -30.91
N SER A 181 18.58 -27.42 -29.95
CA SER A 181 18.75 -26.33 -29.01
C SER A 181 19.42 -25.11 -29.66
N SER A 182 18.86 -23.91 -29.46
CA SER A 182 19.58 -22.75 -28.90
C SER A 182 18.77 -21.45 -29.07
N THR A 183 18.49 -20.80 -27.93
CA THR A 183 18.15 -19.37 -27.76
C THR A 183 16.95 -18.78 -28.50
N SER A 184 15.84 -18.60 -27.77
CA SER A 184 14.83 -17.57 -28.10
C SER A 184 14.58 -16.69 -26.88
N ALA A 185 14.90 -15.40 -27.04
CA ALA A 185 14.72 -14.35 -26.07
C ALA A 185 13.23 -14.10 -25.81
N LEU A 186 12.91 -13.98 -24.51
CA LEU A 186 11.65 -13.49 -23.98
C LEU A 186 11.25 -12.17 -24.65
N THR A 187 10.24 -12.22 -25.52
CA THR A 187 9.50 -11.04 -25.97
C THR A 187 8.07 -11.17 -25.49
N TRP A 188 7.79 -10.64 -24.30
CA TRP A 188 6.44 -10.41 -23.79
C TRP A 188 6.23 -8.91 -23.63
N CYS A 189 6.16 -8.18 -24.75
CA CYS A 189 5.52 -6.86 -24.77
C CYS A 189 4.02 -7.10 -24.93
N THR A 190 3.26 -6.92 -23.86
CA THR A 190 1.79 -6.96 -23.92
C THR A 190 1.30 -5.60 -24.42
N ALA A 191 0.50 -5.64 -25.49
CA ALA A 191 -0.08 -4.50 -26.15
C ALA A 191 -0.93 -3.63 -25.20
N LEU A 192 -0.60 -2.35 -25.14
CA LEU A 192 -1.51 -1.28 -24.72
C LEU A 192 -2.61 -1.17 -25.78
N HIS A 193 -3.88 -1.29 -25.37
CA HIS A 193 -5.00 -0.82 -26.18
C HIS A 193 -5.10 0.71 -26.08
N PRO A 194 -5.42 1.43 -27.18
CA PRO A 194 -5.71 2.84 -27.12
C PRO A 194 -7.09 3.10 -26.49
N ALA A 195 -7.21 4.20 -25.75
CA ALA A 195 -8.48 4.71 -25.23
C ALA A 195 -9.34 5.27 -26.38
N PRO A 196 -10.69 5.20 -26.30
CA PRO A 196 -11.56 5.83 -27.28
C PRO A 196 -11.73 7.33 -27.01
N ASP A 197 -11.94 8.08 -28.11
CA ASP A 197 -12.14 9.54 -28.19
C ASP A 197 -13.37 10.06 -27.41
#